data_AF-A0A965S7E1-F1
#
_entry.id   AF-A0A965S7E1-F1
#
_cell.length_a   1.000
_cell.length_b   1.000
_cell.length_c   1.000
_cell.angle_alpha   90.00
_cell.angle_beta   90.00
_cell.angle_gamma   90.00
#
_symmetry.space_group_name_H-M   'P 1'
#
loop_
_entity.id
_entity.type
_entity.pdbx_description
1 polymer ?
#
loop_
_entity_poly.entity_id
_entity_poly.type
_entity_poly.pdbx_seq_one_letter_code
_entity_poly.pdbx_strand_id
1 'polypeptide(L)'
;MSALTFTLKNPAGSADIDCGGLTADALAGKTAAEVAALPLLVGGRTAKVDDVFEVSGADAMQIVFRGSTARCHRIGAGATTGSIRVEGDAGDHLGAQLRGAEITVTGNAGA
;
A
#
# COMPACT_ATOMS: atom_id res chain seq x y z
N MET A 1 -8.54 -6.08 16.74
CA MET A 1 -8.15 -6.52 15.38
C MET A 1 -6.87 -5.80 15.05
N SER A 2 -5.88 -6.50 14.46
CA SER A 2 -4.58 -5.90 14.15
C SER A 2 -4.61 -5.27 12.76
N ALA A 3 -4.04 -4.06 12.65
CA ALA A 3 -3.88 -3.33 11.41
C ALA A 3 -3.24 -4.21 10.31
N LEU A 4 -3.78 -4.15 9.09
CA LEU A 4 -3.23 -4.83 7.93
C LEU A 4 -1.90 -4.19 7.55
N THR A 5 -0.81 -4.89 7.81
CA THR A 5 0.56 -4.39 7.65
C THR A 5 1.23 -5.05 6.45
N PHE A 6 1.72 -4.21 5.54
CA PHE A 6 2.51 -4.58 4.37
C PHE A 6 3.96 -4.21 4.61
N THR A 7 4.84 -5.20 4.80
CA THR A 7 6.27 -4.95 4.98
C THR A 7 7.01 -5.20 3.67
N LEU A 8 7.67 -4.18 3.12
CA LEU A 8 8.37 -4.34 1.85
C LEU A 8 9.56 -5.30 1.99
N LYS A 9 9.55 -6.40 1.22
CA LYS A 9 10.61 -7.43 1.30
C LYS A 9 11.91 -6.98 0.65
N ASN A 10 11.82 -6.18 -0.43
CA ASN A 10 12.99 -5.72 -1.18
C ASN A 10 12.98 -4.19 -1.40
N PRO A 11 13.35 -3.41 -0.36
CA PRO A 11 13.43 -1.95 -0.47
C PRO A 11 14.55 -1.44 -1.38
N ALA A 12 15.52 -2.29 -1.75
CA ALA A 12 16.63 -1.94 -2.64
C ALA A 12 16.27 -2.05 -4.14
N GLY A 13 15.04 -2.47 -4.46
CA GLY A 13 14.59 -2.58 -5.84
C GLY A 13 14.44 -1.21 -6.51
N SER A 14 14.93 -1.09 -7.75
CA SER A 14 14.74 0.10 -8.59
C SER A 14 13.44 0.06 -9.39
N ALA A 15 12.50 -0.83 -9.07
CA ALA A 15 11.23 -0.95 -9.78
C ALA A 15 10.14 -0.09 -9.12
N ASP A 16 9.37 0.62 -9.94
CA ASP A 16 8.24 1.42 -9.47
C ASP A 16 7.07 0.51 -9.07
N ILE A 17 6.55 0.68 -7.87
CA ILE A 17 5.49 -0.16 -7.30
C ILE A 17 4.20 0.63 -7.29
N ASP A 18 3.16 0.08 -7.90
CA ASP A 18 1.85 0.71 -7.96
C ASP A 18 0.97 0.25 -6.81
N CYS A 19 0.83 1.08 -5.78
CA CYS A 19 0.01 0.80 -4.60
C CYS A 19 -1.44 1.29 -4.73
N GLY A 20 -1.88 1.70 -5.93
CA GLY A 20 -3.24 2.22 -6.14
C GLY A 20 -4.36 1.21 -5.85
N GLY A 21 -4.05 -0.09 -5.91
CA GLY A 21 -5.01 -1.16 -5.59
C GLY A 21 -5.07 -1.52 -4.09
N LEU A 22 -4.21 -0.94 -3.25
CA LEU A 22 -4.09 -1.30 -1.83
C LEU A 22 -4.79 -0.27 -0.94
N THR A 23 -6.09 -0.10 -1.14
CA THR A 23 -6.94 0.82 -0.36
C THR A 23 -7.90 0.05 0.54
N ALA A 24 -8.38 0.69 1.61
CA ALA A 24 -9.36 0.09 2.50
C ALA A 24 -10.62 -0.39 1.75
N ASP A 25 -11.08 0.38 0.76
CA ASP A 25 -12.20 0.02 -0.11
C ASP A 25 -11.94 -1.26 -0.92
N ALA A 26 -10.75 -1.40 -1.52
CA ALA A 26 -10.41 -2.57 -2.33
C ALA A 26 -10.16 -3.83 -1.48
N LEU A 27 -9.70 -3.63 -0.25
CA LEU A 27 -9.33 -4.68 0.70
C LEU A 27 -10.48 -5.02 1.66
N ALA A 28 -11.55 -4.23 1.69
CA ALA A 28 -12.72 -4.44 2.54
C ALA A 28 -13.33 -5.82 2.28
N GLY A 29 -13.47 -6.61 3.35
CA GLY A 29 -14.02 -7.97 3.28
C GLY A 29 -13.06 -9.04 2.75
N LYS A 30 -11.82 -8.69 2.41
CA LYS A 30 -10.77 -9.66 2.03
C LYS A 30 -9.93 -10.05 3.24
N THR A 31 -9.51 -11.30 3.26
CA THR A 31 -8.53 -11.81 4.22
C THR A 31 -7.11 -11.49 3.77
N ALA A 32 -6.15 -11.45 4.70
CA ALA A 32 -4.74 -11.21 4.36
C ALA A 32 -4.18 -12.16 3.30
N ALA A 33 -4.64 -13.42 3.28
CA ALA A 33 -4.24 -14.39 2.27
C ALA A 33 -4.75 -14.03 0.86
N GLU A 34 -5.98 -13.54 0.75
CA GLU A 34 -6.53 -13.06 -0.52
C GLU A 34 -5.84 -11.79 -0.98
N VAL A 35 -5.55 -10.88 -0.05
CA VAL A 35 -4.79 -9.65 -0.31
C VAL A 35 -3.38 -9.98 -0.81
N ALA A 36 -2.71 -10.93 -0.18
CA ALA A 36 -1.40 -11.42 -0.56
C ALA A 36 -1.39 -12.00 -1.99
N ALA A 37 -2.49 -12.62 -2.41
CA ALA A 37 -2.67 -13.16 -3.77
C ALA A 37 -3.09 -12.11 -4.82
N LEU A 38 -3.34 -10.85 -4.43
CA LEU A 38 -3.74 -9.82 -5.39
C LEU A 38 -2.62 -9.49 -6.38
N PRO A 39 -2.96 -9.23 -7.64
CA PRO A 39 -2.00 -8.74 -8.62
C PRO A 39 -1.62 -7.28 -8.31
N LEU A 40 -0.33 -7.00 -8.32
CA LEU A 40 0.31 -5.71 -8.09
C LEU A 40 1.20 -5.36 -9.28
N LEU A 41 1.13 -4.12 -9.77
CA LEU A 41 1.99 -3.69 -10.87
C LEU A 41 3.34 -3.21 -10.32
N VAL A 42 4.44 -3.80 -10.78
CA VAL A 42 5.81 -3.47 -10.38
C VAL A 42 6.70 -3.33 -11.62
N GLY A 43 7.17 -2.10 -11.89
CA GLY A 43 8.07 -1.79 -13.01
C GLY A 43 7.51 -2.22 -14.37
N GLY A 44 6.19 -2.08 -14.57
CA GLY A 44 5.50 -2.49 -15.80
C GLY A 44 5.19 -3.99 -15.91
N ARG A 45 5.42 -4.78 -14.86
CA ARG A 45 5.07 -6.21 -14.81
C ARG A 45 4.07 -6.47 -13.70
N THR A 46 3.16 -7.41 -13.90
CA THR A 46 2.23 -7.86 -12.86
C THR A 46 2.92 -8.89 -11.98
N ALA A 47 3.14 -8.55 -10.72
CA ALA A 47 3.59 -9.43 -9.65
C ALA A 47 2.43 -9.67 -8.67
N LYS A 48 2.61 -10.52 -7.65
CA LYS A 48 1.65 -10.58 -6.55
C LYS A 48 2.07 -9.67 -5.40
N VAL A 49 1.12 -9.33 -4.54
CA VAL A 49 1.43 -8.58 -3.33
C VAL A 49 2.39 -9.35 -2.43
N ASP A 50 2.24 -10.66 -2.28
CA ASP A 50 3.13 -11.50 -1.46
C ASP A 50 4.59 -11.57 -1.95
N ASP A 51 4.81 -11.44 -3.26
CA ASP A 51 6.14 -11.39 -3.85
C ASP A 51 6.90 -10.10 -3.46
N VAL A 52 6.17 -9.03 -3.17
CA VAL A 52 6.72 -7.68 -2.96
C VAL A 52 6.67 -7.27 -1.50
N PHE A 53 5.53 -7.52 -0.85
CA PHE A 53 5.22 -7.19 0.53
C PHE A 53 4.89 -8.44 1.33
N GLU A 54 5.37 -8.50 2.56
CA GLU A 54 4.89 -9.44 3.57
C GLU A 54 3.62 -8.87 4.20
N VAL A 55 2.50 -9.58 4.01
CA VAL A 55 1.18 -9.18 4.51
C VAL A 55 0.93 -9.83 5.88
N SER A 56 0.58 -9.02 6.87
CA SER A 56 0.20 -9.48 8.21
C SER A 56 -0.97 -8.66 8.74
N GLY A 57 -1.71 -9.19 9.71
CA GLY A 57 -2.94 -8.53 10.21
C GLY A 57 -4.15 -8.87 9.35
N ALA A 58 -5.29 -8.24 9.64
CA ALA A 58 -6.56 -8.53 8.96
C ALA A 58 -7.49 -7.31 8.85
N ASP A 59 -7.10 -6.18 9.42
CA ASP A 59 -7.94 -4.99 9.45
C ASP A 59 -7.70 -4.11 8.23
N ALA A 60 -8.57 -4.22 7.22
CA ALA A 60 -8.51 -3.40 6.01
C ALA A 60 -8.83 -1.91 6.26
N MET A 61 -9.45 -1.56 7.39
CA MET A 61 -9.68 -0.15 7.76
C MET A 61 -8.41 0.53 8.27
N GLN A 62 -7.42 -0.25 8.71
CA GLN A 62 -6.16 0.23 9.26
C GLN A 62 -5.00 -0.39 8.50
N ILE A 63 -4.48 0.31 7.49
CA ILE A 63 -3.40 -0.19 6.64
C ILE A 63 -2.08 0.44 7.05
N VAL A 64 -1.03 -0.36 7.19
CA VAL A 64 0.33 0.11 7.52
C VAL A 64 1.32 -0.38 6.47
N PHE A 65 2.00 0.52 5.78
CA PHE A 65 3.11 0.20 4.90
C PHE A 65 4.42 0.40 5.64
N ARG A 66 5.17 -0.69 5.88
CA ARG A 66 6.49 -0.66 6.53
C ARG A 66 7.62 -0.78 5.54
N GLY A 67 8.60 0.12 5.65
CA GLY A 67 9.74 0.15 4.75
C GLY A 67 9.35 0.58 3.33
N SER A 68 8.30 1.39 3.20
CA SER A 68 7.93 1.97 1.91
C SER A 68 9.03 2.91 1.43
N THR A 69 9.17 3.01 0.12
CA THR A 69 10.20 3.82 -0.55
C THR A 69 9.55 4.79 -1.53
N ALA A 70 10.31 5.78 -2.01
CA ALA A 70 9.86 6.72 -3.05
C ALA A 70 9.41 6.07 -4.37
N ARG A 71 9.58 4.74 -4.51
CA ARG A 71 9.07 3.94 -5.64
C ARG A 71 7.62 3.50 -5.46
N CYS A 72 7.03 3.63 -4.28
CA CYS A 72 5.66 3.24 -4.02
C CYS A 72 4.71 4.37 -4.42
N HIS A 73 4.18 4.31 -5.62
CA HIS A 73 3.31 5.34 -6.20
C HIS A 73 1.83 5.04 -5.94
N ARG A 74 1.00 6.09 -5.99
CA ARG A 74 -0.47 5.99 -5.87
C ARG A 74 -0.96 5.33 -4.57
N ILE A 75 -0.18 5.37 -3.49
CA ILE A 75 -0.62 4.85 -2.20
C ILE A 75 -1.91 5.56 -1.78
N GLY A 76 -2.96 4.80 -1.48
CA GLY A 76 -4.24 5.36 -1.03
C GLY A 76 -5.02 6.12 -2.12
N ALA A 77 -4.68 5.94 -3.40
CA ALA A 77 -5.39 6.59 -4.49
C ALA A 77 -6.86 6.13 -4.55
N GLY A 78 -7.79 7.09 -4.54
CA GLY A 78 -9.22 6.84 -4.57
C GLY A 78 -9.82 6.31 -3.26
N ALA A 79 -9.05 6.28 -2.16
CA ALA A 79 -9.54 5.82 -0.87
C ALA A 79 -10.69 6.70 -0.36
N THR A 80 -11.82 6.07 -0.02
CA THR A 80 -13.02 6.76 0.47
C THR A 80 -13.19 6.65 1.97
N THR A 81 -12.64 5.59 2.58
CA THR A 81 -12.69 5.35 4.03
C THR A 81 -11.40 4.69 4.54
N GLY A 82 -11.25 4.59 5.86
CA GLY A 82 -10.11 3.95 6.51
C GLY A 82 -8.91 4.89 6.69
N SER A 83 -7.84 4.36 7.28
CA SER A 83 -6.60 5.08 7.49
C SER A 83 -5.40 4.27 7.02
N ILE A 84 -4.47 4.95 6.35
CA ILE A 84 -3.26 4.41 5.77
C ILE A 84 -2.07 5.09 6.43
N ARG A 85 -1.19 4.30 7.04
CA ARG A 85 0.05 4.77 7.64
C ARG A 85 1.23 4.28 6.80
N VAL A 86 2.04 5.19 6.31
CA VAL A 86 3.27 4.88 5.57
C VAL A 86 4.46 5.16 6.47
N GLU A 87 5.08 4.08 6.96
CA GLU A 87 6.34 4.09 7.70
C GLU A 87 7.50 3.99 6.70
N GLY A 88 7.84 5.12 6.09
CA GLY A 88 8.87 5.23 5.07
C GLY A 88 8.58 6.38 4.11
N ASP A 89 9.20 6.32 2.93
CA ASP A 89 8.94 7.27 1.86
C ASP A 89 7.78 6.78 0.99
N ALA A 90 7.06 7.71 0.38
CA ALA A 90 6.03 7.47 -0.60
C ALA A 90 6.44 8.14 -1.92
N GLY A 91 6.10 7.50 -3.03
CA GLY A 91 6.28 8.08 -4.35
C GLY A 91 5.14 9.02 -4.75
N ASP A 92 5.15 9.38 -6.03
CA ASP A 92 4.19 10.28 -6.66
C ASP A 92 2.72 9.83 -6.50
N HIS A 93 1.81 10.80 -6.59
CA HIS A 93 0.36 10.59 -6.55
C HIS A 93 -0.18 9.94 -5.27
N LEU A 94 0.51 10.11 -4.14
CA LEU A 94 0.00 9.68 -2.83
C LEU A 94 -1.36 10.35 -2.53
N GLY A 95 -2.36 9.54 -2.18
CA GLY A 95 -3.71 10.02 -1.89
C GLY A 95 -4.40 10.67 -3.08
N ALA A 96 -4.00 10.36 -4.32
CA ALA A 96 -4.68 10.90 -5.50
C ALA A 96 -6.18 10.59 -5.44
N GLN A 97 -7.04 11.61 -5.57
CA GLN A 97 -8.50 11.47 -5.45
C GLN A 97 -9.01 10.94 -4.10
N LEU A 98 -8.31 11.25 -2.99
CA LEU A 98 -8.80 10.97 -1.64
C LEU A 98 -10.19 11.60 -1.42
N ARG A 99 -11.15 10.83 -0.89
CA ARG A 99 -12.52 11.33 -0.62
C ARG A 99 -12.87 11.38 0.86
N GLY A 100 -12.31 10.48 1.67
CA GLY A 100 -12.65 10.39 3.10
C GLY A 100 -11.77 9.44 3.92
N ALA A 101 -10.62 9.04 3.37
CA ALA A 101 -9.62 8.29 4.11
C ALA A 101 -8.60 9.24 4.77
N GLU A 102 -7.78 8.74 5.68
CA GLU A 102 -6.65 9.47 6.25
C GLU A 102 -5.34 8.81 5.82
N ILE A 103 -4.35 9.59 5.36
CA ILE A 103 -3.03 9.06 5.03
C ILE A 103 -1.98 9.79 5.86
N THR A 104 -1.24 9.05 6.67
CA THR A 104 -0.12 9.56 7.47
C THR A 104 1.18 9.00 6.91
N VAL A 105 2.09 9.87 6.48
CA VAL A 105 3.43 9.48 5.99
C VAL A 105 4.46 9.98 6.99
N THR A 106 5.35 9.10 7.44
CA THR A 106 6.43 9.47 8.37
C THR A 106 7.72 9.90 7.66
N GLY A 107 7.93 9.49 6.41
CA GLY A 107 9.06 9.88 5.58
C GLY A 107 8.69 10.96 4.56
N ASN A 108 9.31 10.89 3.38
CA ASN A 108 9.11 11.85 2.30
C ASN A 108 7.96 11.40 1.39
N ALA A 109 7.18 12.34 0.86
CA ALA A 109 6.22 12.06 -0.20
C ALA A 109 6.71 12.68 -1.52
N GLY A 110 6.71 11.88 -2.59
CA GLY A 110 6.97 12.30 -3.95
C GLY A 110 5.85 13.19 -4.51
N ALA A 111 6.16 13.88 -5.62
CA ALA A 111 5.30 14.90 -6.21
C ALA A 111 4.39 14.33 -7.30
#